data_AF-A0A847ACA2-F1
#
_entry.id   AF-A0A847ACA2-F1
#
_cell.length_a   1.000
_cell.length_b   1.000
_cell.length_c   1.000
_cell.angle_alpha   90.00
_cell.angle_beta   90.00
_cell.angle_gamma   90.00
#
_symmetry.space_group_name_H-M   'P 1'
#
loop_
_entity.id
_entity.type
_entity.pdbx_description
1 polymer ?
#
loop_
_entity_poly.entity_id
_entity_poly.type
_entity_poly.pdbx_seq_one_letter_code
_entity_poly.pdbx_strand_id
1 'polypeptide(L)'
;MIYRSSYLSKELQQARRGRRAGSWRVTAFGLFLGLLSFALYFMAQTMTESVFAESVPQVMQANYFSTLYIYLHVAAVIHTIYLLVFHEVIFFGDIAKKAWYSLIQLGYRPASLILSKTAALFIFTFYSYSLGFGFTVFLTFFLKYALVSAYMPALYLAGLIDVFLIGAAALFLSAMLKTAVNARYLTFLALILVFVLKSATGFSRILSNSLAMRKIETLWDLEKSIYFPLAAALILILTLAAAIRAGLLTRRYPLFPGRYEAVLKDQPPLVRISRTGRRKKIGHPSRPRGKQVLDVTISILLVVFILAAILFNVAILVLNATAKGKIASFGGVIPYVFKSSTMEPEIKVNDLAFFRKLEGKTAVEAGQVILFEQDQEIFVERVIKIEGAGHYAVDIDNYPHESEYETMVKTVLEEEIIAIYSGRSRWLGAVILFANTIFGRILFLLIPAILLFFQRSAADWVTQKKKPAR
;
A
#
# COMPACT_ATOMS: atom_id res chain seq x y z
N MET A 1 -9.58 -17.97 35.87
CA MET A 1 -8.66 -16.93 35.34
C MET A 1 -8.96 -15.63 36.07
N ILE A 2 -8.10 -15.19 36.99
CA ILE A 2 -8.37 -14.00 37.83
C ILE A 2 -8.08 -12.74 37.01
N TYR A 3 -9.10 -11.90 36.81
CA TYR A 3 -8.96 -10.60 36.14
C TYR A 3 -8.53 -9.56 37.18
N ARG A 4 -7.23 -9.27 37.28
CA ARG A 4 -6.69 -8.21 38.16
C ARG A 4 -6.75 -6.80 37.55
N SER A 5 -7.19 -6.65 36.29
CA SER A 5 -7.25 -5.36 35.58
C SER A 5 -8.61 -5.13 34.91
N SER A 6 -9.02 -3.86 34.73
CA SER A 6 -10.30 -3.50 34.11
C SER A 6 -10.41 -4.09 32.70
N TYR A 7 -11.60 -4.51 32.25
CA TYR A 7 -11.76 -5.14 30.93
C TYR A 7 -11.30 -4.21 29.78
N LEU A 8 -11.53 -2.90 29.89
CA LEU A 8 -10.98 -1.90 28.96
C LEU A 8 -9.45 -1.93 28.90
N SER A 9 -8.77 -2.01 30.05
CA SER A 9 -7.31 -2.10 30.08
C SER A 9 -6.79 -3.33 29.36
N LYS A 10 -7.58 -4.41 29.30
CA LYS A 10 -7.33 -5.66 28.56
C LYS A 10 -7.68 -5.53 27.06
N GLU A 11 -8.72 -4.81 26.69
CA GLU A 11 -9.06 -4.60 25.27
C GLU A 11 -8.12 -3.60 24.59
N LEU A 12 -7.62 -2.59 25.32
CA LEU A 12 -6.45 -1.78 24.90
C LEU A 12 -5.20 -2.66 24.68
N GLN A 13 -5.27 -3.92 25.12
CA GLN A 13 -4.34 -4.99 24.82
C GLN A 13 -4.61 -5.82 23.57
N GLN A 14 -5.42 -5.31 22.63
CA GLN A 14 -5.70 -5.90 21.31
C GLN A 14 -4.71 -7.00 20.85
N ALA A 15 -5.23 -8.21 20.59
CA ALA A 15 -4.51 -9.38 20.10
C ALA A 15 -3.53 -10.09 21.06
N ARG A 16 -3.48 -9.75 22.35
CA ARG A 16 -2.50 -10.32 23.30
C ARG A 16 -2.89 -11.72 23.83
N ARG A 17 -2.45 -12.78 23.14
CA ARG A 17 -2.19 -14.10 23.78
C ARG A 17 -0.81 -14.08 24.44
N GLY A 18 -0.67 -13.50 25.63
CA GLY A 18 0.57 -13.59 26.42
C GLY A 18 0.78 -12.48 27.44
N ARG A 19 1.16 -12.85 28.67
CA ARG A 19 1.21 -12.00 29.89
C ARG A 19 2.28 -10.88 29.92
N ARG A 20 3.10 -10.67 28.89
CA ARG A 20 4.30 -9.80 28.99
C ARG A 20 4.66 -8.92 27.77
N ALA A 21 3.70 -8.59 26.90
CA ALA A 21 3.95 -7.57 25.85
C ALA A 21 3.26 -6.25 26.26
N GLY A 22 4.06 -5.27 26.69
CA GLY A 22 3.61 -3.96 27.18
C GLY A 22 3.19 -2.97 26.08
N SER A 23 2.81 -1.75 26.51
CA SER A 23 2.48 -0.57 25.68
C SER A 23 3.47 -0.30 24.54
N TRP A 24 4.72 -0.74 24.73
CA TRP A 24 5.85 -0.64 23.78
C TRP A 24 5.53 -1.06 22.34
N ARG A 25 4.67 -2.07 22.11
CA ARG A 25 4.37 -2.49 20.73
C ARG A 25 3.43 -1.53 20.00
N VAL A 26 2.57 -0.81 20.73
CA VAL A 26 1.70 0.22 20.14
C VAL A 26 2.53 1.45 19.79
N THR A 27 3.44 1.84 20.68
CA THR A 27 4.41 2.91 20.39
C THR A 27 5.31 2.51 19.22
N ALA A 28 5.84 1.29 19.20
CA ALA A 28 6.64 0.80 18.08
C ALA A 28 5.86 0.79 16.76
N PHE A 29 4.58 0.43 16.77
CA PHE A 29 3.73 0.49 15.57
C PHE A 29 3.52 1.93 15.08
N GLY A 30 3.24 2.88 15.98
CA GLY A 30 3.15 4.30 15.63
C GLY A 30 4.47 4.87 15.10
N LEU A 31 5.60 4.56 15.74
CA LEU A 31 6.93 4.98 15.28
C LEU A 31 7.24 4.37 13.90
N PHE A 32 6.91 3.10 13.71
CA PHE A 32 7.09 2.40 12.44
C PHE A 32 6.29 3.07 11.31
N LEU A 33 5.04 3.48 11.57
CA LEU A 33 4.23 4.23 10.61
C LEU A 33 4.91 5.52 10.17
N GLY A 34 5.45 6.30 11.13
CA GLY A 34 6.15 7.54 10.81
C GLY A 34 7.46 7.29 10.05
N LEU A 35 8.26 6.31 10.48
CA LEU A 35 9.50 5.93 9.81
C LEU A 35 9.26 5.44 8.37
N LEU A 36 8.26 4.59 8.17
CA LEU A 36 7.90 4.07 6.86
C LEU A 36 7.46 5.19 5.92
N SER A 37 6.64 6.12 6.42
CA SER A 37 6.18 7.27 5.64
C SER A 37 7.35 8.16 5.23
N PHE A 38 8.29 8.38 6.15
CA PHE A 38 9.51 9.15 5.89
C PHE A 38 10.45 8.46 4.90
N ALA A 39 10.61 7.13 4.99
CA ALA A 39 11.36 6.34 4.02
C ALA A 39 10.74 6.42 2.61
N LEU A 40 9.40 6.33 2.53
CA LEU A 40 8.67 6.48 1.27
C LEU A 40 8.78 7.90 0.69
N TYR A 41 8.87 8.93 1.53
CA TYR A 41 9.18 10.28 1.08
C TYR A 41 10.55 10.37 0.41
N PHE A 42 11.61 9.87 1.06
CA PHE A 42 12.94 9.85 0.44
C PHE A 42 12.97 9.05 -0.86
N MET A 43 12.27 7.93 -0.88
CA MET A 43 12.11 7.13 -2.09
C MET A 43 11.42 7.93 -3.20
N ALA A 44 10.37 8.69 -2.89
CA ALA A 44 9.73 9.57 -3.86
C ALA A 44 10.68 10.67 -4.36
N GLN A 45 11.50 11.26 -3.48
CA GLN A 45 12.47 12.29 -3.85
C GLN A 45 13.53 11.81 -4.86
N THR A 46 13.82 10.50 -4.93
CA THR A 46 14.70 9.96 -5.97
C THR A 46 14.06 9.89 -7.36
N MET A 47 12.77 10.22 -7.49
CA MET A 47 12.00 10.15 -8.72
C MET A 47 11.45 11.51 -9.19
N THR A 48 12.05 12.62 -8.74
CA THR A 48 11.64 13.99 -9.10
C THR A 48 11.76 14.28 -10.59
N GLU A 49 12.73 13.67 -11.28
CA GLU A 49 12.92 13.81 -12.73
C GLU A 49 12.16 12.72 -13.51
N SER A 50 10.94 12.40 -13.07
CA SER A 50 10.12 11.39 -13.74
C SER A 50 8.66 11.82 -13.84
N VAL A 51 7.88 11.02 -14.54
CA VAL A 51 6.43 11.23 -14.73
C VAL A 51 5.65 11.27 -13.42
N PHE A 52 6.21 10.70 -12.35
CA PHE A 52 5.63 10.82 -11.02
C PHE A 52 5.58 12.27 -10.53
N ALA A 53 6.56 13.10 -10.87
CA ALA A 53 6.57 14.51 -10.46
C ALA A 53 5.49 15.33 -11.19
N GLU A 54 5.16 14.99 -12.43
CA GLU A 54 4.06 15.63 -13.15
C GLU A 54 2.69 15.12 -12.68
N SER A 55 2.59 13.83 -12.38
CA SER A 55 1.32 13.19 -12.03
C SER A 55 0.89 13.47 -10.58
N VAL A 56 1.86 13.49 -9.65
CA VAL A 56 1.62 13.69 -8.22
C VAL A 56 2.64 14.71 -7.66
N PRO A 57 2.60 15.97 -8.13
CA PRO A 57 3.60 16.98 -7.76
C PRO A 57 3.64 17.23 -6.25
N GLN A 58 2.53 17.01 -5.55
CA GLN A 58 2.39 17.26 -4.12
C GLN A 58 3.24 16.35 -3.24
N VAL A 59 3.64 15.19 -3.75
CA VAL A 59 4.49 14.22 -3.04
C VAL A 59 5.97 14.58 -3.20
N MET A 60 6.30 15.34 -4.24
CA MET A 60 7.68 15.64 -4.65
C MET A 60 8.23 16.95 -4.10
N GLN A 61 7.40 17.79 -3.47
CA GLN A 61 7.88 19.07 -2.94
C GLN A 61 8.74 18.89 -1.68
N ALA A 62 9.82 19.65 -1.57
CA ALA A 62 10.71 19.65 -0.41
C ALA A 62 10.12 20.45 0.77
N ASN A 63 9.03 19.96 1.36
CA ASN A 63 8.33 20.63 2.45
C ASN A 63 7.64 19.64 3.42
N TYR A 64 7.15 20.15 4.57
CA TYR A 64 6.38 19.33 5.53
C TYR A 64 5.05 18.85 4.97
N PHE A 65 4.50 19.52 3.94
CA PHE A 65 3.23 19.11 3.36
C PHE A 65 3.35 17.75 2.67
N SER A 66 4.39 17.54 1.86
CA SER A 66 4.65 16.27 1.16
C SER A 66 4.83 15.11 2.13
N THR A 67 5.65 15.28 3.17
CA THR A 67 5.92 14.21 4.14
C THR A 67 4.66 13.80 4.90
N LEU A 68 3.84 14.78 5.31
CA LEU A 68 2.57 14.53 5.96
C LEU A 68 1.52 13.94 5.01
N TYR A 69 1.45 14.44 3.77
CA TYR A 69 0.53 13.91 2.76
C TYR A 69 0.78 12.41 2.50
N ILE A 70 2.06 12.00 2.39
CA ILE A 70 2.42 10.59 2.30
C ILE A 70 2.00 9.82 3.56
N TYR A 71 2.25 10.38 4.74
CA TYR A 71 1.87 9.76 6.00
C TYR A 71 0.36 9.45 6.09
N LEU A 72 -0.51 10.36 5.65
CA LEU A 72 -1.97 10.14 5.64
C LEU A 72 -2.35 8.85 4.88
N HIS A 73 -1.77 8.67 3.69
CA HIS A 73 -2.06 7.54 2.81
C HIS A 73 -1.46 6.24 3.35
N VAL A 74 -0.21 6.29 3.83
CA VAL A 74 0.48 5.15 4.44
C VAL A 74 -0.26 4.69 5.70
N ALA A 75 -0.71 5.64 6.54
CA ALA A 75 -1.46 5.33 7.74
C ALA A 75 -2.79 4.63 7.42
N ALA A 76 -3.55 5.09 6.43
CA ALA A 76 -4.79 4.43 6.00
C ALA A 76 -4.54 2.97 5.55
N VAL A 77 -3.52 2.73 4.74
CA VAL A 77 -3.18 1.40 4.23
C VAL A 77 -2.70 0.47 5.35
N ILE A 78 -1.70 0.89 6.13
CA ILE A 78 -1.07 0.06 7.16
C ILE A 78 -2.04 -0.24 8.32
N HIS A 79 -2.88 0.72 8.73
CA HIS A 79 -3.93 0.43 9.70
C HIS A 79 -4.93 -0.58 9.15
N THR A 80 -5.34 -0.47 7.88
CA THR A 80 -6.22 -1.47 7.27
C THR A 80 -5.58 -2.86 7.33
N ILE A 81 -4.30 -2.99 6.96
CA ILE A 81 -3.57 -4.27 7.05
C ILE A 81 -3.56 -4.80 8.50
N TYR A 82 -3.31 -3.93 9.49
CA TYR A 82 -3.38 -4.32 10.90
C TYR A 82 -4.76 -4.87 11.29
N LEU A 83 -5.84 -4.19 10.89
CA LEU A 83 -7.21 -4.65 11.14
C LEU A 83 -7.52 -5.98 10.44
N LEU A 84 -6.97 -6.23 9.25
CA LEU A 84 -7.15 -7.49 8.50
C LEU A 84 -6.43 -8.66 9.20
N VAL A 85 -5.17 -8.46 9.61
CA VAL A 85 -4.35 -9.47 10.27
C VAL A 85 -4.94 -9.85 11.64
N PHE A 86 -5.33 -8.87 12.43
CA PHE A 86 -5.80 -9.07 13.80
C PHE A 86 -7.33 -9.07 13.93
N HIS A 87 -8.05 -9.20 12.82
CA HIS A 87 -9.51 -9.13 12.74
C HIS A 87 -10.22 -9.99 13.80
N GLU A 88 -9.77 -11.22 13.99
CA GLU A 88 -10.42 -12.18 14.90
C GLU A 88 -10.32 -11.81 16.37
N VAL A 89 -9.39 -10.94 16.75
CA VAL A 89 -9.22 -10.50 18.15
C VAL A 89 -9.74 -9.09 18.37
N ILE A 90 -9.54 -8.18 17.41
CA ILE A 90 -9.88 -6.77 17.55
C ILE A 90 -11.39 -6.53 17.52
N PHE A 91 -12.15 -7.31 16.75
CA PHE A 91 -13.58 -7.07 16.53
C PHE A 91 -14.49 -8.08 17.24
N PHE A 92 -15.79 -8.03 16.96
CA PHE A 92 -16.81 -8.86 17.60
C PHE A 92 -16.77 -10.36 17.23
N GLY A 93 -15.69 -10.84 16.61
CA GLY A 93 -15.45 -12.27 16.37
C GLY A 93 -15.50 -13.12 17.65
N ASP A 94 -15.17 -12.54 18.81
CA ASP A 94 -15.29 -13.18 20.12
C ASP A 94 -16.73 -13.53 20.51
N ILE A 95 -17.70 -12.72 20.06
CA ILE A 95 -19.13 -12.99 20.27
C ILE A 95 -19.53 -14.24 19.49
N ALA A 96 -19.11 -14.35 18.22
CA ALA A 96 -19.37 -15.55 17.42
C ALA A 96 -18.73 -16.82 18.01
N LYS A 97 -17.55 -16.67 18.64
CA LYS A 97 -16.83 -17.76 19.32
C LYS A 97 -17.32 -18.04 20.76
N LYS A 98 -18.37 -17.38 21.22
CA LYS A 98 -18.93 -17.48 22.59
C LYS A 98 -17.93 -17.16 23.71
N ALA A 99 -16.85 -16.45 23.42
CA ALA A 99 -15.82 -16.11 24.42
C ALA A 99 -16.35 -15.18 25.51
N TRP A 100 -17.39 -14.40 25.20
CA TRP A 100 -18.05 -13.51 26.16
C TRP A 100 -19.01 -14.22 27.11
N TYR A 101 -19.35 -15.49 26.84
CA TYR A 101 -20.30 -16.24 27.66
C TYR A 101 -19.83 -16.33 29.12
N SER A 102 -18.56 -16.72 29.33
CA SER A 102 -17.96 -16.80 30.65
C SER A 102 -17.86 -15.44 31.34
N LEU A 103 -17.69 -14.35 30.59
CA LEU A 103 -17.63 -13.00 31.16
C LEU A 103 -19.01 -12.52 31.64
N ILE A 104 -20.05 -12.76 30.83
CA ILE A 104 -21.42 -12.40 31.21
C ILE A 104 -21.85 -13.20 32.45
N GLN A 105 -21.45 -14.48 32.49
CA GLN A 105 -21.59 -15.35 33.66
C GLN A 105 -20.86 -14.86 34.92
N LEU A 106 -19.75 -14.14 34.77
CA LEU A 106 -19.01 -13.52 35.88
C LEU A 106 -19.60 -12.16 36.31
N GLY A 107 -20.78 -11.79 35.80
CA GLY A 107 -21.48 -10.55 36.16
C GLY A 107 -21.13 -9.33 35.30
N TYR A 108 -20.32 -9.49 34.25
CA TYR A 108 -20.01 -8.36 33.35
C TYR A 108 -21.21 -7.99 32.48
N ARG A 109 -21.59 -6.70 32.49
CA ARG A 109 -22.68 -6.18 31.66
C ARG A 109 -22.28 -6.16 30.18
N PRO A 110 -23.07 -6.76 29.25
CA PRO A 110 -22.75 -6.79 27.82
C PRO A 110 -22.52 -5.40 27.20
N ALA A 111 -23.28 -4.39 27.60
CA ALA A 111 -23.11 -3.02 27.12
C ALA A 111 -21.72 -2.45 27.45
N SER A 112 -21.19 -2.75 28.64
CA SER A 112 -19.85 -2.32 29.05
C SER A 112 -18.76 -3.03 28.23
N LEU A 113 -18.95 -4.31 27.91
CA LEU A 113 -18.02 -5.08 27.06
C LEU A 113 -17.99 -4.55 25.62
N ILE A 114 -19.15 -4.17 25.07
CA ILE A 114 -19.26 -3.56 23.73
C ILE A 114 -18.58 -2.19 23.73
N LEU A 115 -18.94 -1.32 24.68
CA LEU A 115 -18.39 0.04 24.77
C LEU A 115 -16.87 0.02 24.91
N SER A 116 -16.36 -0.81 25.82
CA SER A 116 -14.92 -0.92 26.04
C SER A 116 -14.17 -1.47 24.84
N LYS A 117 -14.75 -2.41 24.09
CA LYS A 117 -14.13 -2.95 22.88
C LYS A 117 -14.11 -1.91 21.74
N THR A 118 -15.22 -1.22 21.53
CA THR A 118 -15.32 -0.11 20.57
C THR A 118 -14.37 1.03 20.94
N ALA A 119 -14.35 1.45 22.22
CA ALA A 119 -13.45 2.49 22.71
C ALA A 119 -11.99 2.09 22.57
N ALA A 120 -11.62 0.85 22.89
CA ALA A 120 -10.26 0.36 22.72
C ALA A 120 -9.78 0.44 21.26
N LEU A 121 -10.66 0.15 20.28
CA LEU A 121 -10.36 0.32 18.86
C LEU A 121 -10.03 1.77 18.51
N PHE A 122 -10.88 2.72 18.87
CA PHE A 122 -10.67 4.12 18.53
C PHE A 122 -9.51 4.75 19.31
N ILE A 123 -9.33 4.41 20.59
CA ILE A 123 -8.19 4.89 21.39
C ILE A 123 -6.87 4.35 20.84
N PHE A 124 -6.80 3.06 20.50
CA PHE A 124 -5.61 2.47 19.89
C PHE A 124 -5.28 3.15 18.55
N THR A 125 -6.29 3.31 17.71
CA THR A 125 -6.15 3.94 16.38
C THR A 125 -5.70 5.39 16.51
N PHE A 126 -6.34 6.16 17.41
CA PHE A 126 -5.94 7.53 17.71
C PHE A 126 -4.50 7.59 18.18
N TYR A 127 -4.13 6.82 19.21
CA TYR A 127 -2.80 6.89 19.80
C TYR A 127 -1.70 6.51 18.79
N SER A 128 -1.87 5.41 18.05
CA SER A 128 -0.88 4.97 17.06
C SER A 128 -0.77 5.91 15.86
N TYR A 129 -1.89 6.49 15.40
CA TYR A 129 -1.90 7.52 14.36
C TYR A 129 -1.23 8.81 14.85
N SER A 130 -1.61 9.36 16.00
CA SER A 130 -1.02 10.60 16.53
C SER A 130 0.48 10.48 16.74
N LEU A 131 0.93 9.33 17.26
CA LEU A 131 2.33 9.08 17.51
C LEU A 131 3.13 9.01 16.19
N GLY A 132 2.59 8.35 15.16
CA GLY A 132 3.24 8.30 13.84
C GLY A 132 3.24 9.65 13.13
N PHE A 133 2.16 10.43 13.23
CA PHE A 133 2.08 11.77 12.66
C PHE A 133 3.12 12.70 13.31
N GLY A 134 3.15 12.74 14.65
CA GLY A 134 4.13 13.53 15.39
C GLY A 134 5.57 13.10 15.12
N PHE A 135 5.83 11.78 15.00
CA PHE A 135 7.15 11.27 14.64
C PHE A 135 7.55 11.66 13.21
N THR A 136 6.62 11.72 12.27
CA THR A 136 6.89 12.20 10.89
C THR A 136 7.26 13.68 10.88
N VAL A 137 6.55 14.52 11.64
CA VAL A 137 6.91 15.93 11.83
C VAL A 137 8.32 16.06 12.43
N PHE A 138 8.62 15.27 13.47
CA PHE A 138 9.93 15.24 14.09
C PHE A 138 11.05 14.81 13.13
N LEU A 139 10.84 13.77 12.32
CA LEU A 139 11.83 13.35 11.32
C LEU A 139 12.02 14.42 10.23
N THR A 140 10.94 15.08 9.80
CA THR A 140 10.99 16.15 8.79
C THR A 140 11.78 17.37 9.29
N PHE A 141 11.80 17.62 10.61
CA PHE A 141 12.61 18.68 11.20
C PHE A 141 14.11 18.55 10.89
N PHE A 142 14.64 17.33 10.83
CA PHE A 142 16.04 17.10 10.47
C PHE A 142 16.38 17.47 9.02
N LEU A 143 15.37 17.58 8.15
CA LEU A 143 15.55 18.01 6.75
C LEU A 143 15.71 19.52 6.61
N LYS A 144 15.63 20.29 7.71
CA LYS A 144 15.74 21.76 7.73
C LYS A 144 14.75 22.48 6.80
N TYR A 145 13.60 21.87 6.53
CA TYR A 145 12.52 22.52 5.78
C TYR A 145 11.87 23.64 6.59
N ALA A 146 11.28 24.62 5.90
CA ALA A 146 10.52 25.68 6.54
C ALA A 146 9.24 25.10 7.20
N LEU A 147 9.14 25.25 8.52
CA LEU A 147 7.99 24.77 9.29
C LEU A 147 6.78 25.66 9.03
N VAL A 148 5.73 25.09 8.43
CA VAL A 148 4.43 25.75 8.26
C VAL A 148 3.39 24.95 9.02
N SER A 149 3.07 25.38 10.24
CA SER A 149 2.14 24.68 11.13
C SER A 149 0.68 24.81 10.70
N ALA A 150 0.33 25.82 9.90
CA ALA A 150 -1.05 26.17 9.57
C ALA A 150 -1.88 25.01 8.97
N TYR A 151 -1.28 24.20 8.08
CA TYR A 151 -2.00 23.08 7.46
C TYR A 151 -1.98 21.77 8.27
N MET A 152 -1.14 21.67 9.31
CA MET A 152 -0.96 20.42 10.05
C MET A 152 -2.24 19.94 10.75
N PRO A 153 -3.05 20.80 11.41
CA PRO A 153 -4.29 20.37 12.03
C PRO A 153 -5.30 19.83 11.02
N ALA A 154 -5.45 20.48 9.87
CA ALA A 154 -6.38 20.05 8.83
C ALA A 154 -5.96 18.70 8.24
N LEU A 155 -4.68 18.53 7.90
CA LEU A 155 -4.13 17.25 7.42
C LEU A 155 -4.27 16.14 8.47
N TYR A 156 -3.97 16.45 9.73
CA TYR A 156 -4.08 15.49 10.83
C TYR A 156 -5.52 14.95 10.93
N LEU A 157 -6.52 15.83 10.95
CA LEU A 157 -7.94 15.45 11.00
C LEU A 157 -8.39 14.70 9.75
N ALA A 158 -7.94 15.13 8.56
CA ALA A 158 -8.27 14.49 7.29
C ALA A 158 -7.76 13.05 7.20
N GLY A 159 -6.59 12.73 7.73
CA GLY A 159 -6.15 11.32 7.81
C GLY A 159 -6.80 10.56 8.96
N LEU A 160 -7.05 11.21 10.10
CA LEU A 160 -7.68 10.56 11.26
C LEU A 160 -9.10 10.09 10.93
N ILE A 161 -9.89 10.91 10.23
CA ILE A 161 -11.25 10.56 9.81
C ILE A 161 -11.24 9.33 8.89
N ASP A 162 -10.27 9.22 7.99
CA ASP A 162 -10.14 8.07 7.07
C ASP A 162 -9.90 6.76 7.84
N VAL A 163 -8.92 6.76 8.76
CA VAL A 163 -8.60 5.57 9.54
C VAL A 163 -9.75 5.20 10.48
N PHE A 164 -10.43 6.19 11.06
CA PHE A 164 -11.62 5.97 11.89
C PHE A 164 -12.80 5.41 11.10
N LEU A 165 -13.04 5.90 9.89
CA LEU A 165 -14.09 5.41 9.02
C LEU A 165 -13.84 3.94 8.63
N ILE A 166 -12.61 3.59 8.29
CA ILE A 166 -12.23 2.18 8.01
C ILE A 166 -12.42 1.32 9.26
N GLY A 167 -12.00 1.81 10.44
CA GLY A 167 -12.19 1.12 11.72
C GLY A 167 -13.67 0.89 12.06
N ALA A 168 -14.51 1.91 11.87
CA ALA A 168 -15.96 1.84 12.08
C ALA A 168 -16.64 0.86 11.11
N ALA A 169 -16.27 0.90 9.82
CA ALA A 169 -16.75 -0.03 8.82
C ALA A 169 -16.36 -1.48 9.16
N ALA A 170 -15.11 -1.72 9.54
CA ALA A 170 -14.63 -3.04 9.93
C ALA A 170 -15.35 -3.58 11.18
N LEU A 171 -15.60 -2.72 12.17
CA LEU A 171 -16.37 -3.06 13.37
C LEU A 171 -17.82 -3.45 13.02
N PHE A 172 -18.47 -2.67 12.16
CA PHE A 172 -19.83 -2.95 11.67
C PHE A 172 -19.90 -4.26 10.89
N LEU A 173 -18.99 -4.48 9.94
CA LEU A 173 -18.92 -5.69 9.14
C LEU A 173 -18.69 -6.93 10.00
N SER A 174 -17.84 -6.82 11.04
CA SER A 174 -17.64 -7.91 12.00
C SER A 174 -18.88 -8.23 12.82
N ALA A 175 -19.77 -7.27 13.09
CA ALA A 175 -21.02 -7.52 13.81
C ALA A 175 -22.10 -8.16 12.91
N MET A 176 -22.09 -7.84 11.62
CA MET A 176 -23.07 -8.31 10.64
C MET A 176 -22.76 -9.69 10.07
N LEU A 177 -21.48 -9.94 9.77
CA LEU A 177 -21.06 -11.12 9.03
C LEU A 177 -20.69 -12.27 9.97
N LYS A 178 -21.18 -13.47 9.63
CA LYS A 178 -20.90 -14.69 10.40
C LYS A 178 -19.49 -15.23 10.17
N THR A 179 -18.91 -14.96 9.00
CA THR A 179 -17.61 -15.48 8.56
C THR A 179 -16.54 -14.39 8.58
N ALA A 180 -15.45 -14.63 9.30
CA ALA A 180 -14.33 -13.70 9.41
C ALA A 180 -13.66 -13.39 8.06
N VAL A 181 -13.70 -14.32 7.11
CA VAL A 181 -13.09 -14.15 5.78
C VAL A 181 -13.81 -13.05 4.98
N ASN A 182 -15.14 -13.10 4.90
CA ASN A 182 -15.93 -12.09 4.19
C ASN A 182 -15.80 -10.71 4.83
N ALA A 183 -15.72 -10.66 6.16
CA ALA A 183 -15.50 -9.41 6.88
C ALA A 183 -14.13 -8.79 6.54
N ARG A 184 -13.06 -9.61 6.43
CA ARG A 184 -11.75 -9.13 5.97
C ARG A 184 -11.80 -8.55 4.55
N TYR A 185 -12.39 -9.27 3.59
CA TYR A 185 -12.48 -8.75 2.22
C TYR A 185 -13.28 -7.45 2.12
N LEU A 186 -14.37 -7.32 2.89
CA LEU A 186 -15.17 -6.10 2.91
C LEU A 186 -14.49 -4.95 3.67
N THR A 187 -13.66 -5.24 4.68
CA THR A 187 -12.80 -4.22 5.30
C THR A 187 -11.76 -3.70 4.30
N PHE A 188 -11.18 -4.57 3.48
CA PHE A 188 -10.29 -4.12 2.40
C PHE A 188 -11.04 -3.30 1.34
N LEU A 189 -12.26 -3.70 0.98
CA LEU A 189 -13.12 -2.91 0.11
C LEU A 189 -13.46 -1.54 0.71
N ALA A 190 -13.61 -1.43 2.03
CA ALA A 190 -13.85 -0.15 2.70
C ALA A 190 -12.69 0.84 2.51
N LEU A 191 -11.43 0.37 2.51
CA LEU A 191 -10.26 1.21 2.18
C LEU A 191 -10.37 1.76 0.75
N ILE A 192 -10.71 0.92 -0.23
CA ILE A 192 -10.89 1.34 -1.62
C ILE A 192 -12.04 2.35 -1.72
N LEU A 193 -13.16 2.07 -1.05
CA LEU A 193 -14.32 2.94 -1.05
C LEU A 193 -14.01 4.31 -0.46
N VAL A 194 -13.18 4.40 0.60
CA VAL A 194 -12.70 5.68 1.14
C VAL A 194 -11.96 6.50 0.09
N PHE A 195 -11.07 5.89 -0.70
CA PHE A 195 -10.39 6.59 -1.79
C PHE A 195 -11.36 7.03 -2.89
N VAL A 196 -12.27 6.14 -3.30
CA VAL A 196 -13.28 6.44 -4.32
C VAL A 196 -14.19 7.58 -3.86
N LEU A 197 -14.64 7.56 -2.60
CA LEU A 197 -15.47 8.63 -2.02
C LEU A 197 -14.73 9.96 -2.03
N LYS A 198 -13.45 10.01 -1.60
CA LYS A 198 -12.64 11.24 -1.64
C LYS A 198 -12.49 11.80 -3.06
N SER A 199 -12.34 10.93 -4.06
CA SER A 199 -12.25 11.35 -5.45
C SER A 199 -13.60 11.82 -6.00
N ALA A 200 -14.68 11.09 -5.70
CA ALA A 200 -16.04 11.40 -6.17
C ALA A 200 -16.58 12.71 -5.58
N THR A 201 -16.27 13.02 -4.32
CA THR A 201 -16.67 14.27 -3.67
C THR A 201 -15.72 15.44 -3.95
N GLY A 202 -14.65 15.24 -4.73
CA GLY A 202 -13.64 16.25 -5.01
C GLY A 202 -12.67 16.56 -3.85
N PHE A 203 -12.80 15.88 -2.71
CA PHE A 203 -11.93 16.09 -1.54
C PHE A 203 -10.45 15.83 -1.84
N SER A 204 -10.16 14.90 -2.75
CA SER A 204 -8.78 14.63 -3.22
C SER A 204 -8.08 15.90 -3.73
N ARG A 205 -8.79 16.81 -4.41
CA ARG A 205 -8.23 18.07 -4.94
C ARG A 205 -7.91 19.05 -3.81
N ILE A 206 -8.76 19.11 -2.79
CA ILE A 206 -8.54 19.96 -1.61
C ILE A 206 -7.36 19.42 -0.81
N LEU A 207 -7.31 18.10 -0.58
CA LEU A 207 -6.24 17.44 0.17
C LEU A 207 -4.88 17.58 -0.49
N SER A 208 -4.83 17.64 -1.82
CA SER A 208 -3.59 17.90 -2.57
C SER A 208 -3.13 19.37 -2.52
N ASN A 209 -3.98 20.31 -2.10
CA ASN A 209 -3.63 21.73 -2.11
C ASN A 209 -3.21 22.23 -0.72
N SER A 210 -1.92 22.55 -0.58
CA SER A 210 -1.34 23.02 0.69
C SER A 210 -1.90 24.37 1.17
N LEU A 211 -2.36 25.24 0.26
CA LEU A 211 -2.98 26.52 0.59
C LEU A 211 -4.40 26.33 1.13
N ALA A 212 -5.18 25.43 0.51
CA ALA A 212 -6.53 25.11 0.97
C ALA A 212 -6.49 24.54 2.39
N MET A 213 -5.55 23.65 2.66
CA MET A 213 -5.41 23.00 3.96
C MET A 213 -4.94 23.91 5.10
N ARG A 214 -4.52 25.16 4.85
CA ARG A 214 -4.12 26.11 5.92
C ARG A 214 -5.28 26.51 6.84
N LYS A 215 -6.52 26.47 6.34
CA LYS A 215 -7.71 26.79 7.12
C LYS A 215 -8.44 25.50 7.47
N ILE A 216 -8.58 25.21 8.75
CA ILE A 216 -9.28 24.00 9.23
C ILE A 216 -10.76 23.97 8.82
N GLU A 217 -11.36 25.14 8.66
CA GLU A 217 -12.75 25.33 8.22
C GLU A 217 -13.00 24.73 6.83
N THR A 218 -11.98 24.61 5.97
CA THR A 218 -12.12 23.99 4.64
C THR A 218 -12.55 22.52 4.70
N LEU A 219 -12.34 21.84 5.82
CA LEU A 219 -12.83 20.49 6.02
C LEU A 219 -14.36 20.45 6.14
N TRP A 220 -14.98 21.49 6.70
CA TRP A 220 -16.42 21.55 6.95
C TRP A 220 -17.20 22.33 5.88
N ASP A 221 -16.48 22.85 4.88
CA ASP A 221 -17.03 23.63 3.79
C ASP A 221 -17.80 22.73 2.79
N LEU A 222 -19.12 22.75 2.92
CA LEU A 222 -20.04 21.93 2.11
C LEU A 222 -20.02 22.30 0.63
N GLU A 223 -19.67 23.53 0.29
CA GLU A 223 -19.60 23.98 -1.11
C GLU A 223 -18.39 23.36 -1.83
N LYS A 224 -17.30 23.13 -1.09
CA LYS A 224 -16.07 22.53 -1.65
C LYS A 224 -16.11 21.01 -1.65
N SER A 225 -16.50 20.39 -0.53
CA SER A 225 -16.59 18.93 -0.45
C SER A 225 -17.41 18.46 0.75
N ILE A 226 -18.36 17.58 0.49
CA ILE A 226 -19.22 16.95 1.51
C ILE A 226 -18.52 15.78 2.24
N TYR A 227 -17.32 15.37 1.80
CA TYR A 227 -16.64 14.17 2.32
C TYR A 227 -16.49 14.12 3.83
N PHE A 228 -15.93 15.16 4.44
CA PHE A 228 -15.59 15.16 5.86
C PHE A 228 -16.84 15.05 6.76
N PRO A 229 -17.91 15.86 6.57
CA PRO A 229 -19.14 15.68 7.36
C PRO A 229 -19.83 14.35 7.06
N LEU A 230 -19.80 13.88 5.81
CA LEU A 230 -20.33 12.55 5.46
C LEU A 230 -19.58 11.42 6.18
N ALA A 231 -18.25 11.47 6.19
CA ALA A 231 -17.41 10.48 6.87
C ALA A 231 -17.66 10.48 8.39
N ALA A 232 -17.78 11.66 9.01
CA ALA A 232 -18.13 11.80 10.42
C ALA A 232 -19.51 11.19 10.73
N ALA A 233 -20.52 11.47 9.90
CA ALA A 233 -21.85 10.88 10.04
C ALA A 233 -21.82 9.36 9.88
N LEU A 234 -21.10 8.84 8.88
CA LEU A 234 -20.96 7.40 8.64
C LEU A 234 -20.26 6.69 9.81
N ILE A 235 -19.22 7.28 10.40
CA ILE A 235 -18.57 6.73 11.60
C ILE A 235 -19.59 6.55 12.73
N LEU A 236 -20.39 7.59 13.02
CA LEU A 236 -21.41 7.53 14.08
C LEU A 236 -22.48 6.46 13.78
N ILE A 237 -22.99 6.43 12.55
CA ILE A 237 -24.03 5.46 12.13
C ILE A 237 -23.50 4.02 12.21
N LEU A 238 -22.31 3.76 11.65
CA LEU A 238 -21.72 2.42 11.60
C LEU A 238 -21.37 1.90 13.00
N THR A 239 -20.80 2.75 13.86
CA THR A 239 -20.48 2.37 15.24
C THR A 239 -21.72 2.08 16.08
N LEU A 240 -22.77 2.90 15.95
CA LEU A 240 -24.04 2.68 16.63
C LEU A 240 -24.72 1.39 16.15
N ALA A 241 -24.77 1.18 14.83
CA ALA A 241 -25.36 -0.02 14.25
C ALA A 241 -24.59 -1.30 14.67
N ALA A 242 -23.26 -1.22 14.73
CA ALA A 242 -22.42 -2.31 15.24
C ALA A 242 -22.71 -2.62 16.71
N ALA A 243 -22.84 -1.58 17.55
CA ALA A 243 -23.13 -1.73 18.98
C ALA A 243 -24.52 -2.35 19.23
N ILE A 244 -25.55 -1.88 18.52
CA ILE A 244 -26.91 -2.45 18.59
C ILE A 244 -26.89 -3.92 18.20
N ARG A 245 -26.24 -4.26 17.07
CA ARG A 245 -26.16 -5.64 16.60
C ARG A 245 -25.41 -6.55 17.56
N ALA A 246 -24.27 -6.10 18.09
CA ALA A 246 -23.52 -6.82 19.10
C ALA A 246 -24.39 -7.06 20.35
N GLY A 247 -25.16 -6.05 20.78
CA GLY A 247 -26.12 -6.18 21.88
C GLY A 247 -27.16 -7.29 21.63
N LEU A 248 -27.78 -7.30 20.45
CA LEU A 248 -28.74 -8.33 20.05
C LEU A 248 -28.14 -9.75 20.04
N LEU A 249 -26.88 -9.89 19.61
CA LEU A 249 -26.18 -11.18 19.61
C LEU A 249 -25.92 -11.69 21.03
N THR A 250 -25.57 -10.80 21.97
CA THR A 250 -25.30 -11.19 23.36
C THR A 250 -26.55 -11.59 24.15
N ARG A 251 -27.73 -11.04 23.82
CA ARG A 251 -29.00 -11.44 24.45
C ARG A 251 -29.39 -12.90 24.20
N ARG A 252 -28.81 -13.54 23.18
CA ARG A 252 -29.06 -14.96 22.84
C ARG A 252 -28.26 -15.94 23.70
N TYR A 253 -27.46 -15.45 24.64
CA TYR A 253 -26.76 -16.33 25.58
C TYR A 253 -27.70 -16.83 26.67
N PRO A 254 -27.83 -18.15 26.88
CA PRO A 254 -28.66 -18.67 27.97
C PRO A 254 -28.00 -18.33 29.32
N LEU A 255 -28.65 -17.45 30.09
CA LEU A 255 -28.35 -17.26 31.51
C LEU A 255 -28.93 -18.47 32.27
N PHE A 256 -28.09 -19.22 32.98
CA PHE A 256 -28.58 -20.18 33.97
C PHE A 256 -28.73 -19.42 35.30
N PRO A 257 -29.95 -19.17 35.79
CA PRO A 257 -30.14 -18.65 37.13
C PRO A 257 -29.98 -19.81 38.11
N GLY A 258 -28.96 -19.76 38.97
CA GLY A 258 -28.82 -20.64 40.12
C GLY A 258 -28.14 -21.99 39.84
N ARG A 259 -26.81 -22.02 40.00
CA ARG A 259 -25.97 -23.15 40.50
C ARG A 259 -24.51 -22.88 40.16
N TYR A 260 -23.92 -21.87 40.80
CA TYR A 260 -22.48 -21.62 40.67
C TYR A 260 -21.64 -22.49 41.61
N GLU A 261 -22.22 -23.03 42.69
CA GLU A 261 -21.44 -23.77 43.70
C GLU A 261 -21.28 -25.27 43.40
N ALA A 262 -22.14 -25.86 42.55
CA ALA A 262 -22.11 -27.31 42.30
C ALA A 262 -21.28 -27.74 41.07
N VAL A 263 -20.82 -26.82 40.22
CA VAL A 263 -20.27 -27.14 38.88
C VAL A 263 -18.73 -27.00 38.80
N LEU A 264 -18.07 -26.61 39.90
CA LEU A 264 -16.62 -26.33 39.91
C LEU A 264 -15.77 -27.33 40.71
N LYS A 265 -16.29 -28.51 41.07
CA LYS A 265 -15.49 -29.51 41.79
C LYS A 265 -15.03 -30.75 41.02
N ASP A 266 -15.50 -31.01 39.80
CA ASP A 266 -14.87 -32.02 38.95
C ASP A 266 -15.17 -31.74 37.47
N GLN A 267 -14.16 -31.31 36.71
CA GLN A 267 -14.23 -31.30 35.25
C GLN A 267 -13.35 -32.38 34.64
N PRO A 268 -13.93 -33.50 34.18
CA PRO A 268 -13.47 -34.22 33.01
C PRO A 268 -14.22 -33.74 31.75
N PRO A 269 -13.67 -33.99 30.55
CA PRO A 269 -14.15 -33.39 29.30
C PRO A 269 -15.57 -33.83 28.93
N LEU A 270 -16.36 -32.89 28.42
CA LEU A 270 -17.76 -33.09 27.99
C LEU A 270 -17.87 -34.18 26.90
N VAL A 271 -18.43 -35.32 27.26
CA VAL A 271 -18.89 -36.39 26.34
C VAL A 271 -20.37 -36.64 26.60
N ARG A 272 -21.20 -36.61 25.55
CA ARG A 272 -22.63 -36.96 25.66
C ARG A 272 -22.79 -38.47 25.48
N ILE A 273 -23.33 -39.16 26.48
CA ILE A 273 -23.68 -40.58 26.41
C ILE A 273 -25.18 -40.67 26.07
N SER A 274 -25.52 -41.44 25.03
CA SER A 274 -26.92 -41.82 24.72
C SER A 274 -27.28 -43.10 25.48
N ARG A 275 -28.58 -43.36 25.68
CA ARG A 275 -29.17 -44.48 26.45
C ARG A 275 -28.80 -45.91 25.99
N THR A 276 -27.87 -46.08 25.04
CA THR A 276 -27.34 -47.36 24.54
C THR A 276 -25.81 -47.46 24.59
N GLY A 277 -25.12 -46.60 25.36
CA GLY A 277 -23.72 -46.84 25.76
C GLY A 277 -22.61 -46.57 24.74
N ARG A 278 -22.90 -46.05 23.53
CA ARG A 278 -21.82 -45.65 22.58
C ARG A 278 -21.39 -44.19 22.76
N ARG A 279 -20.07 -43.99 22.89
CA ARG A 279 -19.39 -42.68 22.98
C ARG A 279 -19.24 -42.08 21.56
N LYS A 280 -19.79 -40.90 21.30
CA LYS A 280 -19.54 -40.14 20.06
C LYS A 280 -18.95 -38.77 20.38
N LYS A 281 -17.74 -38.49 19.87
CA LYS A 281 -17.05 -37.20 20.02
C LYS A 281 -17.85 -36.08 19.36
N ILE A 282 -18.12 -35.00 20.09
CA ILE A 282 -18.70 -33.76 19.56
C ILE A 282 -17.55 -32.85 19.15
N GLY A 283 -17.58 -32.36 17.91
CA GLY A 283 -16.68 -31.33 17.41
C GLY A 283 -15.84 -31.78 16.23
N HIS A 284 -16.47 -31.97 15.05
CA HIS A 284 -15.72 -31.73 13.82
C HIS A 284 -15.54 -30.21 13.69
N PRO A 285 -14.31 -29.68 13.51
CA PRO A 285 -14.18 -28.37 12.89
C PRO A 285 -14.81 -28.50 11.51
N SER A 286 -15.82 -27.67 11.23
CA SER A 286 -16.36 -27.48 9.90
C SER A 286 -15.19 -27.25 8.94
N ARG A 287 -14.95 -28.22 8.07
CA ARG A 287 -13.96 -28.15 6.99
C ARG A 287 -14.33 -26.93 6.12
N PRO A 288 -13.44 -25.96 5.88
CA PRO A 288 -13.64 -25.02 4.80
C PRO A 288 -13.34 -25.78 3.49
N ARG A 289 -14.36 -26.42 2.91
CA ARG A 289 -14.34 -26.81 1.49
C ARG A 289 -14.42 -25.51 0.69
N GLY A 290 -13.29 -25.13 0.11
CA GLY A 290 -13.09 -23.84 -0.58
C GLY A 290 -11.64 -23.33 -0.55
N LYS A 291 -10.76 -23.93 0.26
CA LYS A 291 -9.34 -23.50 0.35
C LYS A 291 -8.43 -24.04 -0.74
N GLN A 292 -8.76 -25.17 -1.38
CA GLN A 292 -7.82 -25.82 -2.31
C GLN A 292 -7.68 -25.10 -3.66
N VAL A 293 -8.74 -24.50 -4.19
CA VAL A 293 -8.66 -23.76 -5.46
C VAL A 293 -7.98 -22.41 -5.23
N LEU A 294 -8.31 -21.72 -4.13
CA LEU A 294 -7.77 -20.41 -3.78
C LEU A 294 -6.29 -20.49 -3.40
N ASP A 295 -5.86 -21.51 -2.65
CA ASP A 295 -4.44 -21.73 -2.32
C ASP A 295 -3.61 -22.08 -3.57
N VAL A 296 -4.18 -22.82 -4.53
CA VAL A 296 -3.52 -23.14 -5.82
C VAL A 296 -3.45 -21.90 -6.71
N THR A 297 -4.53 -21.11 -6.82
CA THR A 297 -4.53 -19.86 -7.59
C THR A 297 -3.54 -18.85 -6.99
N ILE A 298 -3.52 -18.68 -5.67
CA ILE A 298 -2.53 -17.83 -5.00
C ILE A 298 -1.11 -18.34 -5.25
N SER A 299 -0.88 -19.65 -5.16
CA SER A 299 0.46 -20.21 -5.40
C SER A 299 0.93 -20.00 -6.84
N ILE A 300 0.05 -20.22 -7.83
CA ILE A 300 0.36 -19.98 -9.25
C ILE A 300 0.62 -18.50 -9.51
N LEU A 301 -0.23 -17.61 -9.00
CA LEU A 301 -0.05 -16.16 -9.13
C LEU A 301 1.28 -15.70 -8.53
N LEU A 302 1.66 -16.26 -7.38
CA LEU A 302 2.89 -15.95 -6.66
C LEU A 302 4.13 -16.46 -7.42
N VAL A 303 4.06 -17.65 -8.03
CA VAL A 303 5.11 -18.18 -8.92
C VAL A 303 5.27 -17.31 -10.17
N VAL A 304 4.18 -16.93 -10.82
CA VAL A 304 4.21 -16.02 -11.99
C VAL A 304 4.80 -14.67 -11.61
N PHE A 305 4.42 -14.12 -10.45
CA PHE A 305 4.98 -12.87 -9.94
C PHE A 305 6.48 -12.97 -9.66
N ILE A 306 6.96 -14.06 -9.06
CA ILE A 306 8.40 -14.29 -8.82
C ILE A 306 9.14 -14.36 -10.17
N LEU A 307 8.63 -15.13 -11.13
CA LEU A 307 9.21 -15.22 -12.48
C LEU A 307 9.28 -13.85 -13.16
N ALA A 308 8.20 -13.07 -13.10
CA ALA A 308 8.16 -11.71 -13.63
C ALA A 308 9.18 -10.80 -12.93
N ALA A 309 9.30 -10.87 -11.60
CA ALA A 309 10.27 -10.08 -10.84
C ALA A 309 11.72 -10.46 -11.18
N ILE A 310 12.02 -11.75 -11.39
CA ILE A 310 13.35 -12.20 -11.83
C ILE A 310 13.65 -11.69 -13.24
N LEU A 311 12.72 -11.88 -14.18
CA LEU A 311 12.86 -11.38 -15.56
C LEU A 311 13.07 -9.87 -15.59
N PHE A 312 12.32 -9.14 -14.76
CA PHE A 312 12.44 -7.69 -14.65
C PHE A 312 13.82 -7.26 -14.11
N ASN A 313 14.36 -7.96 -13.09
CA ASN A 313 15.72 -7.71 -12.60
C ASN A 313 16.78 -7.96 -13.69
N VAL A 314 16.63 -9.02 -14.49
CA VAL A 314 17.51 -9.30 -15.64
C VAL A 314 17.41 -8.20 -16.69
N ALA A 315 16.18 -7.75 -17.00
CA ALA A 315 15.96 -6.67 -17.96
C ALA A 315 16.65 -5.36 -17.52
N ILE A 316 16.56 -4.99 -16.24
CA ILE A 316 17.26 -3.81 -15.70
C ILE A 316 18.78 -3.95 -15.85
N LEU A 317 19.33 -5.14 -15.59
CA LEU A 317 20.76 -5.38 -15.74
C LEU A 317 21.21 -5.16 -17.19
N VAL A 318 20.43 -5.64 -18.17
CA VAL A 318 20.72 -5.42 -19.59
C VAL A 318 20.58 -3.94 -19.98
N LEU A 319 19.54 -3.25 -19.52
CA LEU A 319 19.33 -1.82 -19.78
C LEU A 319 20.47 -0.98 -19.19
N ASN A 320 20.93 -1.30 -17.99
CA ASN A 320 22.06 -0.62 -17.36
C ASN A 320 23.41 -0.91 -18.05
N ALA A 321 23.57 -2.08 -18.66
CA ALA A 321 24.72 -2.38 -19.51
C ALA A 321 24.69 -1.56 -20.81
N THR A 322 23.48 -1.26 -21.30
CA THR A 322 23.27 -0.46 -22.52
C THR A 322 23.68 0.99 -22.33
N ALA A 323 23.45 1.54 -21.14
CA ALA A 323 23.92 2.87 -20.75
C ALA A 323 25.45 3.01 -20.63
N LYS A 324 26.23 1.92 -20.77
CA LYS A 324 27.71 1.91 -20.77
C LYS A 324 28.31 1.71 -22.18
N GLY A 325 27.60 2.13 -23.22
CA GLY A 325 28.10 2.09 -24.61
C GLY A 325 27.98 0.73 -25.31
N LYS A 326 27.20 -0.22 -24.76
CA LYS A 326 26.92 -1.51 -25.43
C LYS A 326 25.46 -1.61 -25.85
N ILE A 327 25.15 -1.33 -27.10
CA ILE A 327 23.78 -1.29 -27.61
C ILE A 327 23.15 -2.70 -27.60
N ALA A 328 22.40 -3.04 -26.55
CA ALA A 328 21.61 -4.25 -26.50
C ALA A 328 20.28 -4.05 -27.26
N SER A 329 20.05 -4.85 -28.29
CA SER A 329 18.80 -4.84 -29.05
C SER A 329 17.98 -6.10 -28.82
N PHE A 330 16.68 -5.95 -28.63
CA PHE A 330 15.72 -7.05 -28.51
C PHE A 330 14.76 -7.00 -29.69
N GLY A 331 14.79 -8.03 -30.55
CA GLY A 331 13.88 -8.11 -31.70
C GLY A 331 13.93 -6.90 -32.62
N GLY A 332 15.13 -6.35 -32.89
CA GLY A 332 15.31 -5.16 -33.73
C GLY A 332 15.02 -3.82 -33.04
N VAL A 333 14.62 -3.81 -31.76
CA VAL A 333 14.36 -2.59 -30.99
C VAL A 333 15.43 -2.39 -29.91
N ILE A 334 15.96 -1.17 -29.83
CA ILE A 334 16.90 -0.71 -28.82
C ILE A 334 16.11 0.12 -27.79
N PRO A 335 15.90 -0.40 -26.57
CA PRO A 335 15.40 0.39 -25.46
C PRO A 335 16.52 1.26 -24.88
N TYR A 336 16.29 2.56 -24.76
CA TYR A 336 17.25 3.54 -24.26
C TYR A 336 16.61 4.45 -23.21
N VAL A 337 17.25 4.57 -22.04
CA VAL A 337 16.79 5.48 -20.98
C VAL A 337 17.39 6.85 -21.26
N PHE A 338 16.54 7.81 -21.61
CA PHE A 338 16.99 9.14 -21.98
C PHE A 338 17.42 9.93 -20.74
N LYS A 339 18.60 10.56 -20.76
CA LYS A 339 19.15 11.30 -19.59
C LYS A 339 19.30 12.81 -19.84
N SER A 340 18.95 13.27 -21.03
CA SER A 340 19.11 14.65 -21.46
C SER A 340 17.73 15.33 -21.60
N SER A 341 17.69 16.66 -21.51
CA SER A 341 16.52 17.47 -21.81
C SER A 341 16.49 17.97 -23.27
N THR A 342 17.46 17.57 -24.10
CA THR A 342 17.67 18.10 -25.46
C THR A 342 16.57 17.75 -26.47
N MET A 343 15.75 16.74 -26.19
CA MET A 343 14.67 16.28 -27.08
C MET A 343 13.28 16.59 -26.53
N GLU A 344 13.17 17.50 -25.56
CA GLU A 344 11.88 17.94 -25.05
C GLU A 344 11.14 18.80 -26.10
N PRO A 345 9.80 18.70 -26.22
CA PRO A 345 8.87 17.92 -25.39
C PRO A 345 8.66 16.46 -25.86
N GLU A 346 9.24 16.05 -26.99
CA GLU A 346 8.96 14.74 -27.60
C GLU A 346 9.50 13.58 -26.77
N ILE A 347 10.73 13.68 -26.25
CA ILE A 347 11.35 12.73 -25.32
C ILE A 347 11.83 13.50 -24.09
N LYS A 348 11.34 13.13 -22.91
CA LYS A 348 11.70 13.77 -21.64
C LYS A 348 12.78 13.00 -20.89
N VAL A 349 13.42 13.68 -19.95
CA VAL A 349 14.41 13.08 -19.04
C VAL A 349 13.81 11.86 -18.33
N ASN A 350 14.59 10.79 -18.24
CA ASN A 350 14.27 9.47 -17.68
C ASN A 350 13.10 8.71 -18.34
N ASP A 351 12.65 9.12 -19.52
CA ASP A 351 11.75 8.30 -20.32
C ASP A 351 12.50 7.08 -20.90
N LEU A 352 11.78 5.96 -21.05
CA LEU A 352 12.27 4.82 -21.84
C LEU A 352 11.88 5.03 -23.31
N ALA A 353 12.82 5.43 -24.14
CA ALA A 353 12.64 5.57 -25.58
C ALA A 353 12.97 4.24 -26.30
N PHE A 354 12.26 3.96 -27.39
CA PHE A 354 12.43 2.78 -28.21
C PHE A 354 12.89 3.20 -29.61
N PHE A 355 14.04 2.68 -30.03
CA PHE A 355 14.61 2.94 -31.34
C PHE A 355 14.62 1.65 -32.16
N ARG A 356 14.06 1.68 -33.37
CA ARG A 356 14.06 0.55 -34.30
C ARG A 356 15.34 0.58 -35.12
N LYS A 357 16.13 -0.50 -35.05
CA LYS A 357 17.31 -0.68 -35.89
C LYS A 357 16.93 -0.62 -37.36
N LEU A 358 17.77 0.03 -38.14
CA LEU A 358 17.67 0.07 -39.59
C LEU A 358 18.13 -1.28 -40.14
N GLU A 359 17.19 -2.09 -40.66
CA GLU A 359 17.53 -3.32 -41.38
C GLU A 359 17.45 -3.05 -42.90
N GLY A 360 18.61 -2.94 -43.56
CA GLY A 360 18.71 -2.68 -45.00
C GLY A 360 18.60 -1.19 -45.39
N LYS A 361 18.22 -0.91 -46.64
CA LYS A 361 18.10 0.45 -47.22
C LYS A 361 16.82 1.18 -46.76
N THR A 362 16.61 1.30 -45.46
CA THR A 362 15.48 2.09 -44.96
C THR A 362 15.89 3.55 -44.98
N ALA A 363 15.28 4.35 -45.85
CA ALA A 363 15.62 5.77 -45.98
C ALA A 363 15.21 6.55 -44.72
N VAL A 364 16.14 7.30 -44.15
CA VAL A 364 15.88 8.25 -43.07
C VAL A 364 15.29 9.52 -43.70
N GLU A 365 14.18 9.99 -43.16
CA GLU A 365 13.48 11.20 -43.66
C GLU A 365 13.75 12.41 -42.76
N ALA A 366 13.70 13.61 -43.34
CA ALA A 366 13.76 14.85 -42.57
C ALA A 366 12.59 14.91 -41.57
N GLY A 367 12.88 15.36 -40.35
CA GLY A 367 11.96 15.42 -39.21
C GLY A 367 11.99 14.18 -38.30
N GLN A 368 12.64 13.09 -38.70
CA GLN A 368 12.78 11.90 -37.87
C GLN A 368 13.85 12.09 -36.78
N VAL A 369 13.60 11.50 -35.61
CA VAL A 369 14.59 11.44 -34.53
C VAL A 369 15.42 10.17 -34.69
N ILE A 370 16.73 10.32 -34.70
CA ILE A 370 17.67 9.21 -34.94
C ILE A 370 18.59 9.01 -33.73
N LEU A 371 19.05 7.77 -33.57
CA LEU A 371 20.09 7.36 -32.65
C LEU A 371 21.35 7.10 -33.45
N PHE A 372 22.43 7.82 -33.17
CA PHE A 372 23.71 7.69 -33.87
C PHE A 372 24.88 7.70 -32.88
N GLU A 373 26.03 7.17 -33.32
CA GLU A 373 27.26 7.16 -32.54
C GLU A 373 28.30 8.04 -33.22
N GLN A 374 28.77 9.06 -32.51
CA GLN A 374 29.81 9.98 -32.97
C GLN A 374 30.83 10.13 -31.84
N ASP A 375 32.13 10.07 -32.15
CA ASP A 375 33.22 10.18 -31.16
C ASP A 375 33.11 9.19 -29.97
N GLN A 376 32.60 7.98 -30.22
CA GLN A 376 32.31 6.95 -29.20
C GLN A 376 31.24 7.33 -28.16
N GLU A 377 30.47 8.40 -28.43
CA GLU A 377 29.31 8.80 -27.66
C GLU A 377 28.02 8.60 -28.46
N ILE A 378 26.94 8.26 -27.76
CA ILE A 378 25.64 8.01 -28.38
C ILE A 378 24.80 9.27 -28.27
N PHE A 379 24.35 9.78 -29.41
CA PHE A 379 23.50 10.96 -29.51
C PHE A 379 22.10 10.61 -30.01
N VAL A 380 21.13 11.42 -29.61
CA VAL A 380 19.74 11.36 -30.08
C VAL A 380 19.34 12.77 -30.47
N GLU A 381 19.16 12.98 -31.77
CA GLU A 381 18.89 14.30 -32.35
C GLU A 381 17.92 14.13 -33.53
N ARG A 382 17.30 15.24 -33.95
CA ARG A 382 16.34 15.26 -35.05
C ARG A 382 17.02 15.64 -36.35
N VAL A 383 16.72 14.92 -37.43
CA VAL A 383 17.16 15.27 -38.78
C VAL A 383 16.44 16.53 -39.24
N ILE A 384 17.17 17.62 -39.46
CA ILE A 384 16.64 18.86 -40.05
C ILE A 384 16.59 18.73 -41.56
N LYS A 385 17.71 18.30 -42.17
CA LYS A 385 17.90 18.34 -43.61
C LYS A 385 18.79 17.19 -44.07
N ILE A 386 18.52 16.73 -45.29
CA ILE A 386 19.35 15.75 -46.00
C ILE A 386 20.24 16.55 -46.97
N GLU A 387 21.55 16.55 -46.76
CA GLU A 387 22.50 17.37 -47.53
C GLU A 387 22.96 16.67 -48.83
N GLY A 388 22.61 15.40 -49.00
CA GLY A 388 22.97 14.58 -50.15
C GLY A 388 24.23 13.73 -49.88
N ALA A 389 24.43 12.68 -50.68
CA ALA A 389 25.57 11.75 -50.55
C ALA A 389 25.72 11.05 -49.18
N GLY A 390 24.61 10.78 -48.49
CA GLY A 390 24.63 10.07 -47.19
C GLY A 390 24.97 10.96 -45.99
N HIS A 391 24.95 12.29 -46.16
CA HIS A 391 25.10 13.26 -45.07
C HIS A 391 23.75 13.81 -44.60
N TYR A 392 23.56 13.81 -43.28
CA TYR A 392 22.37 14.30 -42.60
C TYR A 392 22.76 15.44 -41.65
N ALA A 393 22.04 16.56 -41.72
CA ALA A 393 22.13 17.62 -40.74
C ALA A 393 21.13 17.34 -39.61
N VAL A 394 21.62 17.26 -38.37
CA VAL A 394 20.84 16.96 -37.17
C VAL A 394 20.99 18.06 -36.13
N ASP A 395 19.97 18.21 -35.29
CA ASP A 395 19.99 19.16 -34.17
C ASP A 395 19.06 18.72 -33.01
N ILE A 396 19.17 19.42 -31.89
CA ILE A 396 18.38 19.22 -30.69
C ILE A 396 17.06 19.99 -30.74
N ASP A 397 16.00 19.43 -30.15
CA ASP A 397 14.68 20.10 -30.09
C ASP A 397 14.60 21.18 -29.00
N ASN A 398 15.41 21.03 -27.96
CA ASN A 398 15.42 21.90 -26.79
C ASN A 398 16.85 22.31 -26.44
N TYR A 399 17.15 23.59 -26.65
CA TYR A 399 18.46 24.17 -26.42
C TYR A 399 18.71 24.44 -24.93
N PRO A 400 19.91 24.17 -24.41
CA PRO A 400 20.32 24.63 -23.09
C PRO A 400 20.10 26.13 -22.90
N HIS A 401 19.88 26.55 -21.66
CA HIS A 401 19.87 27.98 -21.33
C HIS A 401 21.25 28.58 -21.71
N GLU A 402 21.23 29.67 -22.49
CA GLU A 402 22.40 30.41 -23.03
C GLU A 402 22.93 29.97 -24.41
N SER A 403 22.38 28.92 -25.05
CA SER A 403 22.68 28.63 -26.46
C SER A 403 21.70 29.29 -27.44
N GLU A 404 22.22 29.81 -28.55
CA GLU A 404 21.41 30.38 -29.64
C GLU A 404 20.80 29.27 -30.51
N TYR A 405 19.63 29.56 -31.09
CA TYR A 405 18.93 28.64 -31.99
C TYR A 405 19.80 28.28 -33.20
N GLU A 406 19.78 27.02 -33.65
CA GLU A 406 20.58 26.48 -34.77
C GLU A 406 22.12 26.52 -34.60
N THR A 407 22.65 26.78 -33.40
CA THR A 407 24.11 26.78 -33.18
C THR A 407 24.72 25.41 -32.85
N MET A 408 23.88 24.39 -32.65
CA MET A 408 24.29 23.03 -32.26
C MET A 408 24.10 22.00 -33.38
N VAL A 409 23.92 22.46 -34.63
CA VAL A 409 23.76 21.59 -35.80
C VAL A 409 25.01 20.74 -36.03
N LYS A 410 24.82 19.43 -36.17
CA LYS A 410 25.88 18.48 -36.51
C LYS A 410 25.61 17.84 -37.86
N THR A 411 26.68 17.45 -38.53
CA THR A 411 26.61 16.62 -39.74
C THR A 411 26.94 15.19 -39.37
N VAL A 412 26.05 14.26 -39.72
CA VAL A 412 26.14 12.82 -39.40
C VAL A 412 26.15 12.02 -40.69
N LEU A 413 27.02 11.02 -40.77
CA LEU A 413 27.09 10.07 -41.89
C LEU A 413 26.01 8.99 -41.75
N GLU A 414 25.49 8.49 -42.88
CA GLU A 414 24.51 7.40 -42.89
C GLU A 414 25.00 6.15 -42.13
N GLU A 415 26.31 5.89 -42.17
CA GLU A 415 26.96 4.77 -41.50
C GLU A 415 26.99 4.90 -39.96
N GLU A 416 26.91 6.13 -39.45
CA GLU A 416 26.89 6.42 -38.01
C GLU A 416 25.47 6.27 -37.42
N ILE A 417 24.45 6.21 -38.28
CA ILE A 417 23.05 6.09 -37.88
C ILE A 417 22.74 4.63 -37.51
N ILE A 418 22.37 4.42 -36.24
CA ILE A 418 22.12 3.09 -35.70
C ILE A 418 20.63 2.71 -35.82
N ALA A 419 19.73 3.65 -35.50
CA ALA A 419 18.31 3.37 -35.37
C ALA A 419 17.42 4.63 -35.46
N ILE A 420 16.15 4.44 -35.84
CA ILE A 420 15.13 5.49 -35.88
C ILE A 420 14.21 5.38 -34.65
N TYR A 421 13.84 6.51 -34.07
CA TYR A 421 12.86 6.58 -32.99
C TYR A 421 11.50 6.01 -33.39
N SER A 422 10.96 5.08 -32.59
CA SER A 422 9.66 4.44 -32.81
C SER A 422 8.60 4.81 -31.77
N GLY A 423 9.01 5.35 -30.61
CA GLY A 423 8.10 5.74 -29.54
C GLY A 423 8.75 5.71 -28.16
N ARG A 424 8.00 6.09 -27.12
CA ARG A 424 8.49 6.14 -25.74
C ARG A 424 7.46 5.64 -24.72
N SER A 425 7.96 5.19 -23.58
CA SER A 425 7.16 4.93 -22.39
C SER A 425 7.72 5.63 -21.17
N ARG A 426 6.95 6.65 -20.78
CA ARG A 426 7.08 7.47 -19.59
C ARG A 426 7.08 6.68 -18.28
N TRP A 427 6.07 5.81 -18.12
CA TRP A 427 5.89 5.03 -16.89
C TRP A 427 6.93 3.90 -16.76
N LEU A 428 7.34 3.28 -17.86
CA LEU A 428 8.42 2.29 -17.83
C LEU A 428 9.76 2.94 -17.45
N GLY A 429 10.04 4.13 -18.00
CA GLY A 429 11.20 4.93 -17.61
C GLY A 429 11.23 5.22 -16.10
N ALA A 430 10.11 5.67 -15.54
CA ALA A 430 9.97 5.89 -14.10
C ALA A 430 10.17 4.62 -13.25
N VAL A 431 9.66 3.46 -13.71
CA VAL A 431 9.85 2.16 -13.05
C VAL A 431 11.31 1.71 -13.09
N ILE A 432 12.02 1.94 -14.20
CA ILE A 432 13.46 1.67 -14.31
C ILE A 432 14.26 2.59 -13.40
N LEU A 433 13.95 3.89 -13.40
CA LEU A 433 14.54 4.87 -12.50
C LEU A 433 14.39 4.42 -11.05
N PHE A 434 13.17 4.06 -10.63
CA PHE A 434 12.90 3.52 -9.31
C PHE A 434 13.76 2.29 -9.01
N ALA A 435 13.77 1.32 -9.92
CA ALA A 435 14.50 0.08 -9.73
C ALA A 435 16.02 0.28 -9.65
N ASN A 436 16.55 1.39 -10.16
CA ASN A 436 17.95 1.78 -10.05
C ASN A 436 18.32 2.43 -8.72
N THR A 437 17.34 2.87 -7.92
CA THR A 437 17.56 3.41 -6.58
C THR A 437 17.96 2.31 -5.60
N ILE A 438 18.66 2.65 -4.51
CA ILE A 438 19.02 1.68 -3.46
C ILE A 438 17.78 0.99 -2.90
N PHE A 439 16.71 1.75 -2.63
CA PHE A 439 15.45 1.23 -2.12
C PHE A 439 14.75 0.32 -3.13
N GLY A 440 14.68 0.72 -4.40
CA GLY A 440 14.10 -0.10 -5.47
C GLY A 440 14.86 -1.40 -5.65
N ARG A 441 16.21 -1.37 -5.69
CA ARG A 441 17.05 -2.58 -5.77
C ARG A 441 16.79 -3.51 -4.60
N ILE A 442 16.81 -2.99 -3.37
CA ILE A 442 16.51 -3.80 -2.18
C ILE A 442 15.11 -4.38 -2.30
N LEU A 443 14.10 -3.60 -2.68
CA LEU A 443 12.72 -4.06 -2.81
C LEU A 443 12.57 -5.18 -3.86
N PHE A 444 13.11 -4.99 -5.07
CA PHE A 444 13.02 -5.94 -6.17
C PHE A 444 13.85 -7.21 -5.95
N LEU A 445 14.88 -7.19 -5.10
CA LEU A 445 15.65 -8.38 -4.72
C LEU A 445 15.05 -9.08 -3.50
N LEU A 446 14.66 -8.32 -2.48
CA LEU A 446 14.20 -8.83 -1.19
C LEU A 446 12.78 -9.40 -1.26
N ILE A 447 11.85 -8.76 -1.98
CA ILE A 447 10.46 -9.26 -2.09
C ILE A 447 10.44 -10.68 -2.68
N PRO A 448 11.06 -10.98 -3.84
CA PRO A 448 11.08 -12.34 -4.37
C PRO A 448 11.78 -13.32 -3.43
N ALA A 449 12.89 -12.94 -2.80
CA ALA A 449 13.62 -13.79 -1.86
C ALA A 449 12.78 -14.17 -0.63
N ILE A 450 12.10 -13.18 -0.03
CA ILE A 450 11.17 -13.38 1.08
C ILE A 450 10.02 -14.28 0.64
N LEU A 451 9.42 -14.02 -0.53
CA LEU A 451 8.33 -14.80 -1.07
C LEU A 451 8.74 -16.27 -1.30
N LEU A 452 9.92 -16.52 -1.86
CA LEU A 452 10.48 -17.88 -2.03
C LEU A 452 10.71 -18.58 -0.68
N PHE A 453 11.23 -17.86 0.32
CA PHE A 453 11.44 -18.40 1.66
C PHE A 453 10.12 -18.81 2.34
N PHE A 454 9.10 -17.95 2.27
CA PHE A 454 7.79 -18.22 2.84
C PHE A 454 6.96 -19.22 2.01
N GLN A 455 7.22 -19.35 0.70
CA GLN A 455 6.59 -20.37 -0.14
C GLN A 455 6.95 -21.79 0.32
N ARG A 456 8.20 -22.06 0.71
CA ARG A 456 8.58 -23.36 1.29
C ARG A 456 7.81 -23.68 2.57
N SER A 457 7.69 -22.70 3.46
CA SER A 457 6.92 -22.85 4.71
C SER A 457 5.44 -23.15 4.45
N ALA A 458 4.85 -22.54 3.41
CA ALA A 458 3.47 -22.80 3.00
C ALA A 458 3.30 -24.19 2.34
N ALA A 459 4.26 -24.60 1.49
CA ALA A 459 4.24 -25.90 0.81
C ALA A 459 4.38 -27.07 1.81
N ASP A 460 5.27 -26.93 2.80
CA ASP A 460 5.48 -27.94 3.85
C ASP A 460 4.27 -28.08 4.78
N TRP A 461 3.54 -26.98 5.01
CA TRP A 461 2.30 -26.99 5.77
C TRP A 461 1.14 -27.67 5.03
N VAL A 462 1.15 -27.62 3.70
CA VAL A 462 0.18 -28.30 2.82
C VAL A 462 0.51 -29.79 2.69
N THR A 463 1.80 -30.17 2.61
CA THR A 463 2.22 -31.58 2.50
C THR A 463 2.09 -32.33 3.83
N GLN A 464 2.33 -31.69 4.99
CA GLN A 464 2.08 -32.32 6.30
C GLN A 464 0.61 -32.70 6.52
N LYS A 465 -0.35 -32.03 5.86
CA LYS A 465 -1.77 -32.42 5.89
C LYS A 465 -2.14 -33.60 5.01
N LYS A 466 -1.25 -34.05 4.11
CA LYS A 466 -1.49 -35.20 3.21
C LYS A 466 -0.97 -36.53 3.73
N LYS A 467 -0.21 -36.57 4.83
CA LYS A 467 0.07 -37.83 5.52
C LYS A 467 -1.08 -38.14 6.49
N PRO A 468 -1.94 -39.14 6.22
CA PRO A 468 -2.75 -39.69 7.30
C PRO A 468 -1.79 -40.21 8.36
N ALA A 469 -2.02 -39.84 9.62
CA ALA A 469 -1.32 -40.45 10.73
C ALA A 469 -1.53 -41.97 10.64
N ARG A 470 -0.43 -42.73 10.52
CA ARG A 470 -0.43 -44.16 10.77
C ARG A 470 -0.64 -44.42 12.25
#